data_AF-A0A534VYT1-F1
#
_entry.id   AF-A0A534VYT1-F1
#
_cell.length_a   1.000
_cell.length_b   1.000
_cell.length_c   1.000
_cell.angle_alpha   90.00
_cell.angle_beta   90.00
_cell.angle_gamma   90.00
#
_symmetry.space_group_name_H-M   'P 1'
#
loop_
_entity.id
_entity.type
_entity.pdbx_description
1 polymer ?
#
loop_
_entity_poly.entity_id
_entity_poly.type
_entity_poly.pdbx_seq_one_letter_code
_entity_poly.pdbx_strand_id
1 'polypeptide(L)'
;MLTALGVAIAKDLRLLGRDRAGLVFLSLAPILVITVAGFSLAGLFGAAPGGTSAYVLPVADEDGGRLGRALRSGLAGEPAIEVRPVANRDAARAL
;
A
#
# COMPACT_ATOMS: atom_id res chain seq x y z
N MET A 1 -30.79 19.50 -32.50
CA MET A 1 -29.46 18.85 -32.37
C MET A 1 -29.28 18.18 -31.00
N LEU A 2 -29.52 18.88 -29.89
CA LEU A 2 -29.41 18.32 -28.53
C LEU A 2 -30.32 17.11 -28.26
N THR A 3 -31.55 17.12 -28.79
CA THR A 3 -32.48 15.99 -28.70
C THR A 3 -32.00 14.76 -29.46
N ALA A 4 -31.46 14.94 -30.67
CA ALA A 4 -30.90 13.84 -31.45
C ALA A 4 -29.67 13.22 -30.76
N LEU A 5 -28.82 14.05 -30.14
CA LEU A 5 -27.69 13.58 -29.33
C LEU A 5 -28.16 12.79 -28.10
N GLY A 6 -29.17 13.29 -27.38
CA GLY A 6 -29.73 12.58 -26.22
C GLY A 6 -30.29 11.20 -26.58
N VAL A 7 -30.96 11.09 -27.73
CA VAL A 7 -31.48 9.81 -28.23
C VAL A 7 -30.35 8.84 -28.60
N ALA A 8 -29.27 9.34 -29.21
CA ALA A 8 -28.10 8.52 -29.52
C ALA A 8 -27.43 7.98 -28.24
N ILE A 9 -27.18 8.85 -27.25
CA ILE A 9 -26.59 8.46 -25.96
C ILE A 9 -27.46 7.43 -25.23
N ALA A 10 -28.79 7.65 -25.19
CA ALA A 10 -29.71 6.72 -24.54
C ALA A 10 -29.70 5.34 -25.21
N LYS A 11 -29.62 5.29 -26.55
CA LYS A 11 -29.49 4.05 -27.31
C LYS A 11 -28.19 3.32 -26.94
N ASP A 12 -27.07 4.04 -26.92
CA ASP A 12 -25.76 3.44 -26.65
C ASP A 12 -25.65 2.95 -25.20
N LEU A 13 -26.18 3.69 -24.22
CA LEU A 13 -26.26 3.24 -22.83
C LEU A 13 -27.13 1.98 -22.68
N ARG A 14 -28.25 1.90 -23.42
CA ARG A 14 -29.12 0.72 -23.39
C ARG A 14 -28.46 -0.50 -24.04
N LEU A 15 -27.67 -0.28 -25.09
CA LEU A 15 -26.87 -1.34 -25.73
C LEU A 15 -25.78 -1.82 -24.77
N LEU A 16 -25.03 -0.89 -24.15
CA LEU A 16 -24.02 -1.20 -23.15
C LEU A 16 -24.61 -1.97 -21.96
N GLY A 17 -25.79 -1.57 -21.48
CA GLY A 17 -26.51 -2.26 -20.41
C GLY A 17 -26.89 -3.72 -20.72
N ARG A 18 -27.02 -4.07 -22.01
CA ARG A 18 -27.28 -5.45 -22.46
C ARG A 18 -26.00 -6.23 -22.73
N ASP A 19 -24.88 -5.54 -22.97
CA ASP A 19 -23.58 -6.15 -23.16
C ASP A 19 -22.91 -6.44 -21.81
N ARG A 20 -23.15 -7.64 -21.29
CA ARG A 20 -22.55 -8.09 -20.02
C ARG A 20 -21.03 -8.14 -20.09
N ALA A 21 -20.44 -8.51 -21.22
CA ALA A 21 -19.00 -8.60 -21.36
C ALA A 21 -18.37 -7.20 -21.35
N GLY A 22 -18.97 -6.25 -22.08
CA GLY A 22 -18.59 -4.85 -22.06
C GLY A 22 -18.67 -4.23 -20.67
N LEU A 23 -19.74 -4.49 -19.91
CA LEU A 23 -19.89 -4.00 -18.52
C LEU A 23 -18.85 -4.58 -17.57
N VAL A 24 -18.59 -5.88 -17.68
CA VAL A 24 -17.55 -6.58 -16.91
C VAL A 24 -16.19 -5.97 -17.21
N PHE A 25 -15.86 -5.75 -18.47
CA PHE A 25 -14.59 -5.15 -18.86
C PHE A 25 -14.47 -3.68 -18.42
N LEU A 26 -15.52 -2.87 -18.64
CA LEU A 26 -15.59 -1.47 -18.23
C LEU A 26 -15.35 -1.30 -16.72
N SER A 27 -15.81 -2.27 -15.92
CA SER A 27 -15.71 -2.22 -14.46
C SER A 27 -14.43 -2.85 -13.93
N LEU A 28 -14.06 -4.05 -14.41
CA LEU A 28 -12.92 -4.79 -13.89
C LEU A 28 -11.58 -4.35 -14.48
N ALA A 29 -11.53 -3.95 -15.75
CA ALA A 29 -10.25 -3.58 -16.37
C ALA A 29 -9.55 -2.43 -15.60
N PRO A 30 -10.23 -1.33 -15.19
CA PRO A 30 -9.60 -0.29 -14.39
C PRO A 30 -9.11 -0.79 -13.03
N ILE A 31 -9.92 -1.61 -12.34
CA ILE A 31 -9.56 -2.19 -11.04
C ILE A 31 -8.30 -3.03 -11.19
N LEU A 32 -8.28 -3.96 -12.13
CA LEU A 32 -7.15 -4.85 -12.37
C LEU A 32 -5.87 -4.06 -12.71
N VAL A 33 -5.97 -3.04 -13.56
CA VAL A 33 -4.82 -2.20 -13.93
C VAL A 33 -4.28 -1.45 -12.72
N ILE A 34 -5.13 -0.78 -11.94
CA ILE A 34 -4.71 -0.02 -10.76
C ILE A 34 -4.15 -0.96 -9.69
N THR A 35 -4.74 -2.13 -9.50
CA THR A 35 -4.25 -3.13 -8.54
C THR A 35 -2.88 -3.67 -8.94
N VAL A 36 -2.70 -4.10 -10.19
CA VAL A 36 -1.41 -4.62 -10.68
C VAL A 36 -0.34 -3.54 -10.67
N ALA A 37 -0.67 -2.33 -11.11
CA ALA A 37 0.22 -1.18 -11.03
C ALA A 37 0.59 -0.89 -9.57
N GLY A 38 -0.39 -0.84 -8.67
CA GLY A 38 -0.18 -0.61 -7.24
C GLY A 38 0.72 -1.65 -6.59
N PHE A 39 0.51 -2.94 -6.85
CA PHE A 39 1.38 -4.01 -6.36
C PHE A 39 2.80 -3.92 -6.94
N SER A 40 2.93 -3.62 -8.23
CA SER A 40 4.24 -3.47 -8.88
C SER A 40 5.02 -2.27 -8.31
N LEU A 41 4.31 -1.22 -7.91
CA LEU A 41 4.88 0.02 -7.38
C LEU A 41 5.08 -0.01 -5.85
N ALA A 42 4.44 -0.93 -5.13
CA ALA A 42 4.57 -1.06 -3.67
C ALA A 42 6.02 -1.25 -3.23
N GLY A 43 6.79 -2.05 -3.98
CA GLY A 43 8.23 -2.23 -3.72
C GLY A 43 9.08 -0.97 -3.96
N LEU A 44 8.67 -0.08 -4.86
CA LEU A 44 9.36 1.19 -5.12
C LEU A 44 9.05 2.26 -4.06
N PHE A 45 7.89 2.18 -3.42
CA PHE A 45 7.49 3.09 -2.34
C PHE A 45 7.75 2.55 -0.93
N GLY A 46 8.51 1.44 -0.80
CA GLY A 46 8.89 0.85 0.48
C GLY A 46 7.72 0.22 1.26
N ALA A 47 6.53 0.10 0.67
CA ALA A 47 5.41 -0.55 1.30
C ALA A 47 5.57 -2.08 1.21
N ALA A 48 5.84 -2.72 2.35
CA ALA A 48 5.78 -4.17 2.45
C ALA A 48 4.38 -4.68 1.99
N PRO A 49 4.28 -5.91 1.44
CA PRO A 49 3.01 -6.48 0.99
C PRO A 49 2.05 -6.58 2.19
N GLY A 50 1.11 -5.65 2.31
CA GLY A 50 0.28 -5.49 3.50
C GLY A 50 -0.18 -4.06 3.79
N GLY A 51 0.36 -3.05 3.11
CA GLY A 51 -0.16 -1.67 3.18
C GLY A 51 0.37 -0.84 4.35
N THR A 52 1.24 -1.41 5.18
CA THR A 52 1.97 -0.69 6.22
C THR A 52 3.44 -1.01 6.02
N SER A 53 4.22 -0.09 5.45
CA SER A 53 5.67 -0.12 5.66
C SER A 53 5.88 -0.04 7.16
N ALA A 54 6.27 -1.14 7.81
CA ALA A 54 6.63 -1.08 9.22
C ALA A 54 7.72 -0.01 9.36
N TYR A 55 7.53 0.94 10.27
CA TYR A 55 8.50 2.00 10.48
C TYR A 55 9.78 1.37 11.03
N VAL A 56 10.89 1.47 10.28
CA VAL A 56 12.17 0.91 10.74
C VAL A 56 12.71 1.77 11.87
N LEU A 57 12.78 1.21 13.06
CA LEU A 57 13.30 1.86 14.26
C LEU A 57 14.68 1.29 14.59
N PRO A 58 15.79 1.99 14.27
CA PRO A 58 17.11 1.56 14.68
C PRO A 58 17.28 1.74 16.20
N VAL A 59 17.71 0.69 16.89
CA VAL A 59 17.91 0.68 18.35
C VAL A 59 19.35 0.35 18.67
N ALA A 60 20.06 1.31 19.28
CA ALA A 60 21.39 1.13 19.85
C ALA A 60 21.26 0.94 21.36
N ASP A 61 21.55 -0.26 21.87
CA ASP A 61 21.60 -0.56 23.30
C ASP A 61 23.06 -0.47 23.76
N GLU A 62 23.48 0.73 24.18
CA GLU A 62 24.87 1.04 24.55
C GLU A 62 25.18 0.69 26.02
N ASP A 63 24.15 0.57 26.87
CA ASP A 63 24.29 0.35 28.30
C ASP A 63 23.88 -1.06 28.76
N GLY A 64 23.20 -1.84 27.91
CA GLY A 64 22.72 -3.18 28.21
C GLY A 64 21.73 -3.21 29.38
N GLY A 65 21.12 -2.06 29.69
CA GLY A 65 20.36 -1.81 30.89
C GLY A 65 19.02 -2.55 30.92
N ARG A 66 18.43 -2.67 32.11
CA ARG A 66 17.12 -3.31 32.28
C ARG A 66 16.01 -2.60 31.50
N LEU A 67 16.07 -1.27 31.41
CA LEU A 67 15.09 -0.46 30.67
C LEU A 67 15.19 -0.70 29.15
N GLY A 68 16.41 -0.68 28.60
CA GLY A 68 16.65 -0.95 27.17
C GLY A 68 16.13 -2.33 26.76
N ARG A 69 16.38 -3.35 27.60
CA ARG A 69 15.87 -4.71 27.38
C ARG A 69 14.34 -4.77 27.41
N ALA A 70 13.70 -4.10 28.37
CA ALA A 70 12.23 -4.06 28.48
C ALA A 70 11.58 -3.34 27.28
N LEU A 71 12.16 -2.21 26.85
CA LEU A 71 11.71 -1.48 25.67
C LEU A 71 11.86 -2.33 24.40
N ARG A 72 13.01 -2.98 24.21
CA ARG A 72 13.23 -3.88 23.06
C ARG A 72 12.21 -5.01 23.02
N SER A 73 11.93 -5.64 24.17
CA SER A 73 10.91 -6.70 24.24
C SER A 73 9.49 -6.19 23.97
N GLY A 74 9.15 -4.98 24.41
CA GLY A 74 7.84 -4.38 24.14
C GLY A 74 7.68 -4.01 22.66
N LEU A 75 8.71 -3.42 22.05
CA LEU A 75 8.70 -3.00 20.65
C LEU A 75 8.73 -4.18 19.67
N ALA A 76 9.32 -5.32 20.06
CA ALA A 76 9.32 -6.53 19.23
C ALA A 76 7.91 -7.13 19.01
N GLY A 77 6.94 -6.77 19.85
CA GLY A 77 5.55 -7.19 19.72
C GLY A 77 4.68 -6.25 18.89
N GLU A 78 5.20 -5.10 18.44
CA GLU A 78 4.43 -4.08 17.73
C GLU A 78 4.47 -4.32 16.21
N PRO A 79 3.34 -4.71 15.57
CA PRO A 79 3.30 -5.00 14.14
C PRO A 79 3.58 -3.79 13.24
N ALA A 80 3.44 -2.56 13.75
CA ALA A 80 3.71 -1.34 13.00
C ALA A 80 5.20 -0.96 12.95
N ILE A 81 6.08 -1.61 13.72
CA ILE A 81 7.48 -1.20 13.88
C ILE A 81 8.42 -2.36 13.58
N GLU A 82 9.40 -2.13 12.71
CA GLU A 82 10.52 -3.04 12.50
C GLU A 82 11.69 -2.61 13.38
N VAL A 83 11.92 -3.32 14.48
CA VAL A 83 13.04 -3.04 15.38
C VAL A 83 14.34 -3.56 14.76
N ARG A 84 15.25 -2.64 14.40
CA ARG A 84 16.56 -2.97 13.84
C ARG A 84 17.67 -2.73 14.86
N PRO A 85 18.30 -3.78 15.44
CA PRO A 85 19.42 -3.60 16.35
C PRO A 85 20.64 -3.04 15.61
N VAL A 86 21.28 -2.02 16.19
CA VAL A 86 22.51 -1.42 15.66
C VAL A 86 23.57 -1.29 16.77
N ALA A 87 24.84 -1.23 16.38
CA ALA A 87 25.96 -1.32 17.32
C ALA A 87 26.11 -0.10 18.23
N ASN A 88 25.79 1.09 17.74
CA ASN A 88 25.94 2.36 18.45
C ASN A 88 25.06 3.44 17.83
N ARG A 89 24.98 4.60 18.52
CA ARG A 89 24.20 5.75 18.09
C ARG A 89 24.63 6.31 16.73
N ASP A 90 25.92 6.24 16.39
CA ASP A 90 26.41 6.74 15.10
C ASP A 90 25.92 5.86 13.94
N ALA A 91 25.90 4.54 14.13
CA ALA A 91 25.30 3.59 13.19
C ALA A 91 23.79 3.78 13.06
N ALA A 92 23.10 4.21 14.11
CA ALA A 92 21.67 4.53 14.05
C ALA A 92 21.38 5.78 13.18
N ARG A 93 22.26 6.79 13.21
CA ARG A 93 22.11 8.03 12.43
C ARG A 93 22.44 7.88 10.94
N ALA A 94 23.18 6.84 10.58
CA ALA A 94 23.60 6.57 9.22
C ALA A 94 22.57 5.77 8.40
N LEU A 95 21.48 5.35 9.03
CA LEU A 95 20.32 4.67 8.42
C LEU A 95 19.25 5.68 8.00
#